data_AF-I6TLI1-F1
#
_entry.id   AF-I6TLI1-F1
#
_cell.length_a   1.000
_cell.length_b   1.000
_cell.length_c   1.000
_cell.angle_alpha   90.00
_cell.angle_beta   90.00
_cell.angle_gamma   90.00
#
_symmetry.space_group_name_H-M   'P 1'
#
loop_
_entity.id
_entity.type
_entity.pdbx_description
1 polymer ?
#
loop_
_entity_poly.entity_id
_entity_poly.type
_entity_poly.pdbx_seq_one_letter_code
_entity_poly.pdbx_strand_id
1 'polypeptide(L)'
;HNLRLRSAVIMRMREYLINYLGFVEVETPTLFRRTPGGAQEFVVPTRKAGHFYSLVQSPQQFKQMLMSGGIDRYFQVARCYRDEATRPDRQPEFTQLDIELSFTSRDDIMQLIEETLRYSWPKHLPKLQTPFRRITYEEAMEKYGNDKPDTRFGFLLNNVSEIIEKSE
;
A
#
# COMPACT_ATOMS: atom_id res chain seq x y z
N HIS A 1 24.68 -1.14 -1.91
CA HIS A 1 23.99 -2.44 -2.10
C HIS A 1 22.47 -2.24 -2.16
N ASN A 2 21.85 -1.64 -1.12
CA ASN A 2 20.39 -1.48 -0.99
C ASN A 2 19.69 -0.75 -2.16
N LEU A 3 20.27 0.32 -2.70
CA LEU A 3 19.68 1.04 -3.84
C LEU A 3 19.61 0.19 -5.12
N ARG A 4 20.61 -0.67 -5.35
CA ARG A 4 20.61 -1.61 -6.49
C ARG A 4 19.52 -2.67 -6.32
N LEU A 5 19.35 -3.18 -5.10
CA LEU A 5 18.25 -4.11 -4.78
C LEU A 5 16.89 -3.47 -5.02
N ARG A 6 16.67 -2.24 -4.51
CA ARG A 6 15.44 -1.48 -4.74
C ARG A 6 15.16 -1.30 -6.23
N SER A 7 16.15 -0.89 -7.01
CA SER A 7 16.02 -0.71 -8.46
C SER A 7 15.63 -2.02 -9.15
N ALA A 8 16.28 -3.14 -8.80
CA ALA A 8 15.97 -4.45 -9.37
C ALA A 8 14.55 -4.94 -9.02
N VAL A 9 14.13 -4.78 -7.76
CA VAL A 9 12.78 -5.17 -7.30
C VAL A 9 11.71 -4.38 -8.04
N ILE A 10 11.85 -3.06 -8.11
CA ILE A 10 10.89 -2.20 -8.83
C ILE A 10 10.84 -2.57 -10.33
N MET A 11 11.98 -2.83 -10.96
CA MET A 11 12.01 -3.28 -12.35
C MET A 11 11.27 -4.61 -12.54
N ARG A 12 11.46 -5.59 -11.63
CA ARG A 12 10.73 -6.87 -11.71
C ARG A 12 9.23 -6.70 -11.49
N MET A 13 8.81 -5.79 -10.60
CA MET A 13 7.39 -5.45 -10.42
C MET A 13 6.79 -4.88 -11.71
N ARG A 14 7.47 -3.92 -12.36
CA ARG A 14 7.08 -3.38 -13.66
C ARG A 14 6.98 -4.45 -14.73
N GLU A 15 8.01 -5.29 -14.83
CA GLU A 15 8.07 -6.38 -15.79
C GLU A 15 6.87 -7.32 -15.64
N TYR A 16 6.52 -7.67 -14.40
CA TYR A 16 5.37 -8.54 -14.12
C TYR A 16 4.04 -7.89 -14.50
N LEU A 17 3.80 -6.68 -13.99
CA LEU A 17 2.55 -5.95 -14.20
C LEU A 17 2.30 -5.67 -15.68
N ILE A 18 3.32 -5.19 -16.41
CA ILE A 18 3.18 -4.85 -17.83
C ILE A 18 3.15 -6.11 -18.70
N ASN A 19 4.20 -6.93 -18.66
CA ASN A 19 4.41 -7.95 -19.69
C ASN A 19 3.57 -9.22 -19.46
N TYR A 20 3.16 -9.50 -18.23
CA TYR A 20 2.41 -10.72 -17.90
C TYR A 20 0.95 -10.44 -17.59
N LEU A 21 0.64 -9.25 -17.07
CA LEU A 21 -0.70 -8.92 -16.58
C LEU A 21 -1.39 -7.79 -17.36
N GLY A 22 -0.71 -7.18 -18.34
CA GLY A 22 -1.30 -6.18 -19.24
C GLY A 22 -1.62 -4.85 -18.57
N PHE A 23 -0.96 -4.52 -17.45
CA PHE A 23 -1.12 -3.21 -16.82
C PHE A 23 -0.43 -2.10 -17.61
N VAL A 24 -0.98 -0.90 -17.52
CA VAL A 24 -0.40 0.33 -18.09
C VAL A 24 0.19 1.18 -16.97
N GLU A 25 1.47 1.55 -17.10
CA GLU A 25 2.10 2.54 -16.20
C GLU A 25 1.64 3.94 -16.60
N VAL A 26 0.87 4.61 -15.74
CA VAL A 26 0.37 5.97 -16.02
C VAL A 26 0.87 6.91 -14.93
N GLU A 27 1.54 7.98 -15.33
CA GLU A 27 1.92 9.05 -14.41
C GLU A 27 0.72 9.94 -14.10
N THR A 28 0.55 10.30 -12.82
CA THR A 28 -0.52 11.19 -12.38
C THR A 28 0.03 12.49 -11.78
N PRO A 29 -0.67 13.63 -11.91
CA PRO A 29 -0.21 14.89 -11.35
C PRO A 29 0.07 14.87 -9.84
N THR A 30 1.18 15.48 -9.43
CA THR A 30 1.55 15.65 -8.02
C THR A 30 0.93 16.88 -7.37
N LEU A 31 0.78 17.97 -8.13
CA LEU A 31 0.15 19.20 -7.66
C LEU A 31 -1.36 19.08 -7.88
N PHE A 32 -2.12 18.97 -6.80
CA PHE A 32 -3.56 18.73 -6.88
C PHE A 32 -4.36 19.63 -5.93
N ARG A 33 -5.68 19.51 -5.96
CA ARG A 33 -6.56 20.16 -4.99
C ARG A 33 -6.50 19.39 -3.67
N ARG A 34 -6.58 20.13 -2.57
CA ARG A 34 -6.73 19.55 -1.22
C ARG A 34 -7.90 18.57 -1.14
N THR A 35 -7.65 17.40 -0.54
CA THR A 35 -8.68 16.39 -0.31
C THR A 35 -8.96 16.25 1.20
N PRO A 36 -10.20 16.47 1.67
CA PRO A 36 -10.52 16.32 3.09
C PRO A 36 -10.48 14.84 3.52
N GLY A 37 -10.14 14.58 4.79
CA GLY A 37 -10.26 13.25 5.43
C GLY A 37 -8.98 12.41 5.50
N GLY A 38 -7.87 12.88 4.92
CA GLY A 38 -6.56 12.20 4.99
C GLY A 38 -5.60 12.77 6.04
N ALA A 39 -4.31 12.46 5.86
CA ALA A 39 -3.22 13.09 6.60
C ALA A 39 -3.14 14.60 6.30
N GLN A 40 -2.32 15.32 7.05
CA GLN A 40 -1.99 16.71 6.71
C GLN A 40 -1.21 16.75 5.38
N GLU A 41 -1.54 17.72 4.53
CA GLU A 41 -0.98 17.86 3.20
C GLU A 41 0.03 19.01 3.15
N PHE A 42 1.13 18.82 2.43
CA PHE A 42 2.01 19.93 2.07
C PHE A 42 1.31 20.87 1.10
N VAL A 43 1.51 22.17 1.31
CA VAL A 43 0.94 23.23 0.48
C VAL A 43 2.02 23.84 -0.41
N VAL A 44 1.69 24.02 -1.69
CA VAL A 44 2.55 24.66 -2.69
C VAL A 44 1.87 25.95 -3.15
N PRO A 45 2.34 27.14 -2.74
CA PRO A 45 1.75 28.40 -3.16
C PRO A 45 1.92 28.62 -4.66
N THR A 46 0.93 29.24 -5.30
CA THR A 46 1.03 29.64 -6.70
C THR A 46 1.41 31.12 -6.82
N ARG A 47 1.80 31.54 -8.03
CA ARG A 47 2.00 32.97 -8.33
C ARG A 47 0.70 33.79 -8.23
N LYS A 48 -0.47 33.15 -8.33
CA LYS A 48 -1.77 33.80 -8.18
C LYS A 48 -2.08 33.95 -6.70
N ALA A 49 -2.22 35.19 -6.25
CA ALA A 49 -2.54 35.49 -4.86
C ALA A 49 -3.78 34.72 -4.38
N GLY A 50 -3.71 34.20 -3.15
CA GLY A 50 -4.78 33.43 -2.52
C GLY A 50 -4.99 32.00 -3.06
N HIS A 51 -4.16 31.53 -3.99
CA HIS A 51 -4.28 30.18 -4.57
C HIS A 51 -3.05 29.33 -4.27
N PHE A 52 -3.28 28.05 -3.95
CA PHE A 52 -2.26 27.06 -3.68
C PHE A 52 -2.69 25.68 -4.22
N TYR A 53 -1.71 24.82 -4.43
CA TYR A 53 -1.91 23.39 -4.62
C TYR A 53 -1.58 22.64 -3.32
N SER A 54 -2.07 21.42 -3.22
CA SER A 54 -1.61 20.43 -2.26
C SER A 54 -0.77 19.36 -2.96
N LEU A 55 0.27 18.87 -2.31
CA LEU A 55 0.94 17.65 -2.76
C LEU A 55 0.09 16.43 -2.43
N VAL A 56 -0.01 15.49 -3.37
CA VAL A 56 -0.84 14.29 -3.23
C VAL A 56 -0.35 13.33 -2.14
N GLN A 57 -1.27 12.83 -1.33
CA GLN A 57 -0.99 11.79 -0.33
C GLN A 57 -0.90 10.38 -0.95
N SER A 58 -1.60 10.21 -2.08
CA SER A 58 -1.58 9.05 -2.96
C SER A 58 -2.33 9.42 -4.26
N PRO A 59 -2.15 8.68 -5.37
CA PRO A 59 -2.93 8.88 -6.59
C PRO A 59 -4.40 8.40 -6.52
N GLN A 60 -4.97 8.18 -5.33
CA GLN A 60 -6.29 7.55 -5.13
C GLN A 60 -7.42 8.15 -6.00
N GLN A 61 -7.48 9.48 -6.12
CA GLN A 61 -8.51 10.11 -6.95
C GLN A 61 -8.27 9.87 -8.45
N PHE A 62 -7.01 9.93 -8.88
CA PHE A 62 -6.65 9.72 -10.28
C PHE A 62 -6.87 8.29 -10.72
N LYS A 63 -6.48 7.30 -9.91
CA LYS A 63 -6.69 5.89 -10.29
C LYS A 63 -8.16 5.54 -10.45
N GLN A 64 -9.05 6.11 -9.63
CA GLN A 64 -10.50 5.95 -9.80
C GLN A 64 -11.03 6.62 -11.08
N MET A 65 -10.52 7.81 -11.42
CA MET A 65 -10.85 8.48 -12.68
C MET A 65 -10.34 7.70 -13.89
N LEU A 66 -9.16 7.07 -13.80
CA LEU A 66 -8.60 6.22 -14.85
C LEU A 66 -9.47 4.98 -15.09
N MET A 67 -9.96 4.33 -14.02
CA MET A 67 -10.91 3.22 -14.16
C MET A 67 -12.19 3.67 -14.88
N SER A 68 -12.75 4.80 -14.44
CA SER A 68 -13.94 5.39 -15.09
C SER A 68 -13.67 5.81 -16.55
N GLY A 69 -12.43 6.18 -16.86
CA GLY A 69 -11.96 6.56 -18.20
C GLY A 69 -11.64 5.37 -19.11
N GLY A 70 -11.85 4.13 -18.66
CA GLY A 70 -11.67 2.92 -19.46
C GLY A 70 -10.25 2.34 -19.44
N ILE A 71 -9.37 2.82 -18.57
CA ILE A 71 -8.11 2.12 -18.26
C ILE A 71 -8.47 1.02 -17.27
N ASP A 72 -8.62 -0.21 -17.74
CA ASP A 72 -9.06 -1.32 -16.90
C ASP A 72 -7.97 -1.84 -15.94
N ARG A 73 -6.68 -1.67 -16.30
CA ARG A 73 -5.51 -2.09 -15.50
C ARG A 73 -4.47 -0.97 -15.39
N TYR A 74 -4.42 -0.32 -14.25
CA TYR A 74 -3.50 0.79 -14.00
C TYR A 74 -2.50 0.45 -12.91
N PHE A 75 -1.26 0.91 -13.08
CA PHE A 75 -0.34 1.03 -11.96
C PHE A 75 0.57 2.25 -12.11
N GLN A 76 1.21 2.63 -11.00
CA GLN A 76 2.22 3.68 -10.97
C GLN A 76 3.20 3.46 -9.82
N VAL A 77 4.48 3.72 -10.06
CA VAL A 77 5.47 3.88 -8.98
C VAL A 77 5.47 5.35 -8.54
N ALA A 78 4.44 5.72 -7.79
CA ALA A 78 4.12 7.11 -7.46
C ALA A 78 4.95 7.67 -6.31
N ARG A 79 5.23 8.98 -6.35
CA ARG A 79 5.74 9.73 -5.21
C ARG A 79 4.57 10.31 -4.41
N CYS A 80 4.59 10.08 -3.11
CA CYS A 80 3.53 10.46 -2.19
C CYS A 80 4.09 11.31 -1.05
N TYR A 81 3.27 12.24 -0.57
CA TYR A 81 3.68 13.25 0.40
C TYR A 81 2.71 13.32 1.57
N ARG A 82 3.22 13.35 2.80
CA ARG A 82 2.44 13.51 4.03
C ARG A 82 3.16 14.45 4.98
N ASP A 83 2.48 15.51 5.39
CA ASP A 83 2.99 16.48 6.35
C ASP A 83 2.74 15.99 7.80
N GLU A 84 3.31 14.82 8.11
CA GLU A 84 3.22 14.20 9.44
C GLU A 84 4.57 14.25 10.16
N ALA A 85 4.52 14.19 11.49
CA ALA A 85 5.72 14.00 12.29
C ALA A 85 6.48 12.73 11.87
N THR A 86 7.79 12.88 11.67
CA THR A 86 8.64 11.79 11.21
C THR A 86 8.77 10.68 12.26
N ARG A 87 8.80 9.44 11.78
CA ARG A 87 9.10 8.24 12.57
C ARG A 87 10.17 7.44 11.84
N PRO A 88 10.86 6.48 12.49
CA PRO A 88 11.88 5.67 11.81
C PRO A 88 11.38 4.97 10.53
N ASP A 89 10.09 4.64 10.47
CA ASP A 89 9.40 4.02 9.34
C ASP A 89 8.58 5.01 8.48
N ARG A 90 8.59 6.31 8.81
CA ARG A 90 7.75 7.33 8.15
C ARG A 90 8.57 8.54 7.73
N GLN A 91 8.70 8.69 6.42
CA GLN A 91 9.26 9.88 5.78
C GLN A 91 8.13 10.75 5.21
N PRO A 92 8.30 12.08 5.18
CA PRO A 92 7.29 12.98 4.63
C PRO A 92 7.10 12.77 3.13
N GLU A 93 8.12 12.25 2.46
CA GLU A 93 8.12 11.88 1.06
C GLU A 93 8.51 10.41 0.91
N PHE A 94 7.67 9.62 0.23
CA PHE A 94 7.87 8.19 0.07
C PHE A 94 7.29 7.69 -1.26
N THR A 95 7.68 6.48 -1.65
CA THR A 95 7.24 5.87 -2.92
C THR A 95 6.24 4.77 -2.65
N GLN A 96 5.16 4.75 -3.42
CA GLN A 96 4.18 3.67 -3.44
C GLN A 96 4.20 2.98 -4.79
N LEU A 97 3.96 1.66 -4.78
CA LEU A 97 3.44 0.97 -5.95
C LEU A 97 1.92 1.05 -5.85
N ASP A 98 1.33 1.98 -6.59
CA ASP A 98 -0.12 2.18 -6.65
C ASP A 98 -0.68 1.33 -7.79
N ILE A 99 -1.75 0.58 -7.52
CA ILE A 99 -2.36 -0.37 -8.44
C ILE A 99 -3.87 -0.18 -8.36
N GLU A 100 -4.55 -0.25 -9.51
CA GLU A 100 -6.00 -0.28 -9.60
C GLU A 100 -6.44 -1.19 -10.75
N LEU A 101 -7.54 -1.91 -10.56
CA LEU A 101 -8.08 -2.85 -11.53
C LEU A 101 -9.61 -2.76 -11.56
N SER A 102 -10.18 -2.68 -12.77
CA SER A 102 -11.62 -2.71 -12.99
C SER A 102 -12.16 -4.14 -12.99
N PHE A 103 -13.45 -4.31 -12.65
CA PHE A 103 -14.17 -5.60 -12.72
C PHE A 103 -13.48 -6.74 -11.93
N THR A 104 -12.91 -6.40 -10.77
CA THR A 104 -12.16 -7.33 -9.92
C THR A 104 -12.88 -7.61 -8.61
N SER A 105 -12.57 -8.73 -7.97
CA SER A 105 -12.93 -8.95 -6.56
C SER A 105 -11.77 -8.61 -5.61
N ARG A 106 -12.05 -8.57 -4.31
CA ARG A 106 -11.03 -8.45 -3.26
C ARG A 106 -10.01 -9.59 -3.34
N ASP A 107 -10.47 -10.82 -3.56
CA ASP A 107 -9.60 -12.00 -3.55
C ASP A 107 -8.65 -12.01 -4.74
N ASP A 108 -9.11 -11.53 -5.91
CA ASP A 108 -8.28 -11.35 -7.11
C ASP A 108 -7.18 -10.30 -6.88
N ILE A 109 -7.50 -9.18 -6.23
CA ILE A 109 -6.50 -8.16 -5.86
C ILE A 109 -5.47 -8.72 -4.88
N MET A 110 -5.92 -9.47 -3.86
CA MET A 110 -4.99 -10.09 -2.91
C MET A 110 -4.04 -11.06 -3.62
N GLN A 111 -4.58 -11.92 -4.50
CA GLN A 111 -3.78 -12.84 -5.30
C GLN A 111 -2.80 -12.11 -6.23
N LEU A 112 -3.24 -11.04 -6.90
CA LEU A 112 -2.39 -10.18 -7.74
C LEU A 112 -1.18 -9.65 -6.96
N ILE A 113 -1.39 -9.14 -5.74
CA ILE A 113 -0.31 -8.61 -4.91
C ILE A 113 0.63 -9.73 -4.46
N GLU A 114 0.09 -10.87 -4.02
CA GLU A 114 0.89 -12.05 -3.63
C GLU A 114 1.79 -12.51 -4.78
N GLU A 115 1.25 -12.60 -6.00
CA GLU A 115 1.99 -13.01 -7.19
C GLU A 115 3.01 -11.97 -7.65
N THR A 116 2.67 -10.68 -7.56
CA THR A 116 3.61 -9.59 -7.87
C THR A 116 4.80 -9.60 -6.91
N LEU A 117 4.56 -9.84 -5.62
CA LEU A 117 5.61 -10.00 -4.62
C LEU A 117 6.44 -11.26 -4.89
N ARG A 118 5.80 -12.39 -5.17
CA ARG A 118 6.48 -13.66 -5.51
C ARG A 118 7.41 -13.52 -6.72
N TYR A 119 6.95 -12.85 -7.78
CA TYR A 119 7.74 -12.63 -9.00
C TYR A 119 8.93 -11.68 -8.78
N SER A 120 8.71 -10.62 -8.00
CA SER A 120 9.72 -9.58 -7.74
C SER A 120 10.66 -9.91 -6.58
N TRP A 121 10.41 -11.00 -5.85
CA TRP A 121 11.18 -11.37 -4.67
C TRP A 121 12.66 -11.64 -4.99
N PRO A 122 13.60 -11.09 -4.20
CA PRO A 122 15.02 -11.33 -4.44
C PRO A 122 15.40 -12.81 -4.30
N LYS A 123 15.99 -13.39 -5.36
CA LYS A 123 16.33 -14.82 -5.44
C LYS A 123 17.29 -15.34 -4.36
N HIS A 124 18.04 -14.44 -3.72
CA HIS A 124 18.99 -14.79 -2.65
C HIS A 124 18.33 -14.87 -1.27
N LEU A 125 17.05 -14.47 -1.14
CA LEU A 125 16.27 -14.59 0.08
C LEU A 125 15.49 -15.91 0.10
N PRO A 126 15.04 -16.38 1.28
CA PRO A 126 14.12 -17.50 1.38
C PRO A 126 12.89 -17.30 0.50
N LYS A 127 12.41 -18.37 -0.13
CA LYS A 127 11.24 -18.32 -1.01
C LYS A 127 10.02 -17.84 -0.23
N LEU A 128 9.26 -16.90 -0.82
CA LEU A 128 7.94 -16.54 -0.32
C LEU A 128 6.99 -17.73 -0.46
N GLN A 129 6.34 -18.11 0.64
CA GLN A 129 5.25 -19.08 0.62
C GLN A 129 3.96 -18.34 0.30
N THR A 130 3.27 -18.80 -0.73
CA THR A 130 1.96 -18.28 -1.18
C THR A 130 0.99 -19.46 -1.31
N PRO A 131 -0.32 -19.27 -1.08
CA PRO A 131 -0.96 -18.01 -0.72
C PRO A 131 -0.60 -17.54 0.70
N PHE A 132 -0.66 -16.23 0.95
CA PHE A 132 -0.39 -15.70 2.29
C PHE A 132 -1.51 -16.09 3.25
N ARG A 133 -1.14 -16.36 4.52
CA ARG A 133 -2.11 -16.62 5.58
C ARG A 133 -2.99 -15.38 5.76
N ARG A 134 -4.30 -15.59 5.71
CA ARG A 134 -5.31 -14.57 5.96
C ARG A 134 -5.87 -14.75 7.38
N ILE A 135 -6.09 -13.64 8.06
CA ILE A 135 -6.78 -13.56 9.35
C ILE A 135 -7.72 -12.37 9.30
N THR A 136 -8.83 -12.42 10.03
CA THR A 136 -9.71 -11.25 10.14
C THR A 136 -9.08 -10.19 11.05
N TYR A 137 -9.58 -8.95 10.96
CA TYR A 137 -9.20 -7.90 11.91
C TYR A 137 -9.49 -8.30 13.35
N GLU A 138 -10.67 -8.89 13.59
CA GLU A 138 -11.07 -9.37 14.91
C GLU A 138 -10.11 -10.42 15.46
N GLU A 139 -9.74 -11.42 14.64
CA GLU A 139 -8.76 -12.43 15.04
C GLU A 139 -7.37 -11.82 15.30
N ALA A 140 -6.96 -10.82 14.52
CA ALA A 140 -5.68 -10.13 14.71
C ALA A 140 -5.65 -9.39 16.05
N MET A 141 -6.72 -8.66 16.36
CA MET A 141 -6.86 -7.93 17.61
C MET A 141 -6.99 -8.86 18.81
N GLU A 142 -7.79 -9.92 18.71
CA GLU A 142 -8.01 -10.88 19.80
C GLU A 142 -6.74 -11.67 20.12
N LYS A 143 -6.03 -12.19 19.10
CA LYS A 143 -4.89 -13.11 19.29
C LYS A 143 -3.55 -12.40 19.40
N TYR A 144 -3.42 -11.16 18.89
CA TYR A 144 -2.13 -10.46 18.85
C TYR A 144 -2.19 -9.02 19.38
N GLY A 145 -3.38 -8.47 19.63
CA GLY A 145 -3.55 -7.11 20.16
C GLY A 145 -3.18 -6.00 19.18
N ASN A 146 -2.96 -6.32 17.89
CA ASN A 146 -2.66 -5.36 16.85
C ASN A 146 -3.03 -5.88 15.45
N ASP A 147 -3.24 -4.98 14.50
CA ASP A 147 -3.72 -5.24 13.14
C ASP A 147 -2.61 -5.55 12.12
N LYS A 148 -1.36 -5.53 12.56
CA LYS A 148 -0.15 -5.84 11.75
C LYS A 148 0.79 -6.78 12.52
N PRO A 149 0.30 -7.96 12.93
CA PRO A 149 1.00 -8.80 13.89
C PRO A 149 2.28 -9.38 13.32
N ASP A 150 3.29 -9.51 14.18
CA ASP A 150 4.47 -10.31 13.87
C ASP A 150 4.16 -11.80 14.05
N THR A 151 3.85 -12.48 12.95
CA THR A 151 3.46 -13.90 12.96
C THR A 151 4.64 -14.87 13.04
N ARG A 152 5.87 -14.37 13.23
CA ARG A 152 7.07 -15.23 13.37
C ARG A 152 7.14 -15.88 14.76
N PHE A 153 6.44 -15.32 15.74
CA PHE A 153 6.44 -15.79 17.12
C PHE A 153 5.06 -16.37 17.48
N GLY A 154 5.06 -17.39 18.35
CA GLY A 154 3.84 -18.08 18.80
C GLY A 154 3.19 -17.51 20.07
N PHE A 155 3.54 -16.29 20.48
CA PHE A 155 3.05 -15.68 21.72
C PHE A 155 1.68 -15.03 21.51
N LEU A 156 0.62 -15.85 21.49
CA LEU A 156 -0.75 -15.39 21.33
C LEU A 156 -1.34 -14.88 22.65
N LEU A 157 -2.14 -13.83 22.56
CA LEU A 157 -3.04 -13.39 23.62
C LEU A 157 -4.15 -14.43 23.81
N ASN A 158 -4.54 -14.65 25.06
CA ASN A 158 -5.65 -15.53 25.43
C ASN A 158 -6.64 -14.72 26.25
N ASN A 159 -7.92 -14.77 25.87
CA ASN A 159 -8.99 -14.15 26.62
C ASN A 159 -9.31 -14.99 27.85
N VAL A 160 -9.22 -14.39 29.05
CA VAL A 160 -9.48 -15.05 30.33
C VAL A 160 -10.67 -14.45 31.08
N SER A 161 -11.47 -13.60 30.43
CA SER A 161 -12.60 -12.90 31.07
C SER A 161 -13.58 -13.87 31.73
N GLU A 162 -13.94 -14.97 31.06
CA GLU A 162 -14.85 -15.98 31.62
C GLU A 162 -14.32 -16.68 32.88
N ILE A 163 -13.00 -16.76 33.05
CA ILE A 163 -12.36 -17.35 34.24
C ILE A 163 -12.48 -16.38 35.41
N ILE A 164 -12.28 -15.09 35.14
CA ILE A 164 -12.34 -14.03 36.15
C ILE A 164 -13.78 -13.84 36.63
N GLU A 165 -14.77 -13.81 35.73
CA GLU A 165 -16.19 -13.65 36.10
C GLU A 165 -16.72 -14.77 37.00
N LYS A 166 -16.18 -15.99 36.90
CA LYS A 166 -16.56 -17.12 37.75
C LYS A 166 -15.81 -17.17 39.10
N SER A 167 -14.87 -16.25 39.32
CA SER A 167 -14.04 -16.18 40.53
C SER A 167 -14.58 -15.17 41.55
N GLU A 168 -15.68 -14.47 41.24
CA GLU A 168 -16.50 -13.69 42.17
C GLU A 168 -17.70 -14.50 42.67
#